data_AF-A0A418YHZ6-F1
#
_entry.id   AF-A0A418YHZ6-F1
#
_cell.length_a   1.000
_cell.length_b   1.000
_cell.length_c   1.000
_cell.angle_alpha   90.00
_cell.angle_beta   90.00
_cell.angle_gamma   90.00
#
_symmetry.space_group_name_H-M   'P 1'
#
loop_
_entity.id
_entity.type
_entity.pdbx_description
1 polymer ?
#
loop_
_entity_poly.entity_id
_entity_poly.type
_entity_poly.pdbx_seq_one_letter_code
_entity_poly.pdbx_strand_id
1 'polypeptide(L)'
;MQVFDQTVLEIKISQAAFRLQLCEDYLLHAADDFLEIEQLYQSDKLPQVMELLIKLQGTASLVAGKQLEANIKQFKHSPNDVNFAQMKHSQMALIQAIEAYLLQQTQ
;
A
#
# COMPACT_ATOMS: atom_id res chain seq x y z
N MET A 1 29.56 -13.83 27.72
CA MET A 1 29.20 -14.63 26.54
C MET A 1 27.74 -14.32 26.24
N GLN A 2 27.45 -13.40 25.31
CA GLN A 2 26.07 -13.14 24.89
C GLN A 2 25.64 -14.34 24.04
N VAL A 3 24.81 -15.21 24.60
CA VAL A 3 24.07 -16.19 23.81
C VAL A 3 23.08 -15.37 22.99
N PHE A 4 23.43 -15.11 21.72
CA PHE A 4 22.48 -14.53 20.78
C PHE A 4 21.39 -15.59 20.59
N ASP A 5 20.22 -15.31 21.15
CA ASP A 5 19.07 -16.19 21.20
C ASP A 5 18.62 -16.47 19.75
N GLN A 6 19.01 -17.64 19.23
CA GLN A 6 18.77 -18.08 17.86
C GLN A 6 17.28 -17.98 17.47
N THR A 7 16.41 -18.19 18.45
CA THR A 7 14.96 -18.01 18.40
C THR A 7 14.54 -16.57 18.08
N VAL A 8 15.22 -15.56 18.62
CA VAL A 8 14.95 -14.14 18.34
C VAL A 8 15.40 -13.76 16.93
N LEU A 9 16.49 -14.36 16.45
CA LEU A 9 16.94 -14.22 15.06
C LEU A 9 15.94 -14.85 14.09
N GLU A 10 15.47 -16.08 14.34
CA GLU A 10 14.47 -16.75 13.50
C GLU A 10 13.11 -16.04 13.49
N ILE A 11 12.67 -15.46 14.61
CA ILE A 11 11.45 -14.64 14.69
C ILE A 11 11.62 -13.32 13.92
N LYS A 12 12.79 -12.68 13.97
CA LYS A 12 13.06 -11.46 13.20
C LYS A 12 13.21 -11.73 11.70
N ILE A 13 13.84 -12.84 11.33
CA ILE A 13 14.00 -13.28 9.94
C ILE A 13 12.63 -13.63 9.35
N SER A 14 11.76 -14.32 10.10
CA SER A 14 10.39 -14.63 9.64
C SER A 14 9.52 -13.37 9.49
N GLN A 15 9.66 -12.35 10.35
CA GLN A 15 8.95 -11.08 10.19
C GLN A 15 9.49 -10.23 9.02
N ALA A 16 10.81 -10.21 8.80
CA ALA A 16 11.42 -9.48 7.69
C ALA A 16 11.07 -10.11 6.33
N ALA A 17 11.15 -11.43 6.22
CA ALA A 17 10.75 -12.18 5.03
C ALA A 17 9.25 -12.03 4.73
N PHE A 18 8.40 -12.07 5.76
CA PHE A 18 6.96 -11.83 5.60
C PHE A 18 6.66 -10.40 5.12
N ARG A 19 7.38 -9.40 5.64
CA ARG A 19 7.23 -8.01 5.20
C ARG A 19 7.70 -7.80 3.76
N LEU A 20 8.78 -8.47 3.35
CA LEU A 20 9.24 -8.49 1.96
C LEU A 20 8.15 -9.02 1.03
N GLN A 21 7.59 -10.18 1.35
CA GLN A 21 6.49 -10.77 0.57
C GLN A 21 5.28 -9.83 0.47
N LEU A 22 4.84 -9.22 1.57
CA LEU A 22 3.73 -8.26 1.55
C LEU A 22 4.00 -7.05 0.65
N CYS A 23 5.24 -6.56 0.64
CA CYS A 23 5.66 -5.46 -0.22
C CYS A 23 5.65 -5.87 -1.70
N GLU A 24 6.15 -7.06 -2.03
CA GLU A 24 6.13 -7.60 -3.40
C GLU A 24 4.70 -7.84 -3.90
N ASP A 25 3.87 -8.50 -3.08
CA ASP A 25 2.45 -8.75 -3.38
C ASP A 25 1.68 -7.44 -3.58
N TYR A 26 1.98 -6.42 -2.75
CA TYR A 26 1.38 -5.09 -2.93
C TYR A 26 1.77 -4.47 -4.27
N LEU A 27 3.05 -4.47 -4.63
CA LEU A 27 3.51 -3.89 -5.89
C LEU A 27 2.92 -4.58 -7.12
N LEU A 28 2.71 -5.90 -7.05
CA LEU A 28 2.13 -6.68 -8.16
C LEU A 28 0.73 -6.19 -8.57
N HIS A 29 -0.06 -5.71 -7.60
CA HIS A 29 -1.46 -5.33 -7.82
C HIS A 29 -1.71 -3.82 -7.72
N ALA A 30 -0.84 -3.07 -7.04
CA ALA A 30 -1.01 -1.66 -6.72
C ALA A 30 -1.23 -0.74 -7.93
N ALA A 31 -0.61 -1.04 -9.07
CA ALA A 31 -0.78 -0.25 -10.29
C ALA A 31 -2.12 -0.54 -10.98
N ASP A 32 -2.48 -1.81 -11.10
CA ASP A 32 -3.71 -2.25 -11.76
C ASP A 32 -4.95 -1.87 -10.94
N ASP A 33 -4.91 -2.08 -9.62
CA ASP A 33 -5.99 -1.71 -8.69
C ASP A 33 -6.28 -0.21 -8.77
N PHE A 34 -5.23 0.63 -8.80
CA PHE A 34 -5.41 2.08 -8.86
C PHE A 34 -5.87 2.55 -10.25
N LEU A 35 -5.43 1.90 -11.32
CA LEU A 35 -5.90 2.17 -12.68
C LEU A 35 -7.40 1.85 -12.82
N GLU A 36 -7.85 0.72 -12.26
CA GLU A 36 -9.27 0.36 -12.24
C GLU A 36 -10.09 1.42 -11.46
N ILE A 37 -9.60 1.84 -10.30
CA ILE A 37 -10.21 2.93 -9.51
C ILE A 37 -10.33 4.23 -10.34
N GLU A 38 -9.28 4.60 -11.08
CA GLU A 38 -9.27 5.80 -11.92
C GLU A 38 -10.30 5.71 -13.06
N GLN A 39 -10.37 4.56 -13.75
CA GLN A 39 -11.35 4.36 -14.82
C GLN A 39 -12.79 4.40 -14.31
N LEU A 40 -13.06 3.78 -13.15
CA LEU A 40 -14.38 3.81 -12.53
C LEU A 40 -14.76 5.22 -12.06
N TYR A 41 -13.80 5.98 -11.51
CA TYR A 41 -14.02 7.35 -11.09
C TYR A 41 -14.36 8.26 -12.27
N GLN A 42 -13.60 8.16 -13.38
CA GLN A 42 -13.89 8.89 -14.62
C GLN A 42 -15.21 8.50 -15.27
N SER A 43 -15.69 7.28 -15.01
CA SER A 43 -16.97 6.76 -15.50
C SER A 43 -18.14 7.05 -14.54
N ASP A 44 -17.94 7.87 -13.51
CA ASP A 44 -18.93 8.23 -12.49
C ASP A 44 -19.52 7.02 -11.71
N LYS A 45 -18.72 5.95 -11.58
CA LYS A 45 -19.07 4.71 -10.88
C LYS A 45 -18.59 4.73 -9.42
N LEU A 46 -19.01 5.76 -8.69
CA LEU A 46 -18.59 5.99 -7.30
C LEU A 46 -18.80 4.79 -6.35
N PRO A 47 -19.92 4.03 -6.40
CA PRO A 47 -20.10 2.86 -5.54
C PRO A 47 -18.99 1.80 -5.73
N GLN A 48 -18.64 1.50 -6.97
CA GLN A 48 -17.58 0.54 -7.30
C GLN A 48 -16.20 1.06 -6.88
N VAL A 49 -15.96 2.38 -7.04
CA VAL A 49 -14.75 3.03 -6.50
C VAL A 49 -14.64 2.80 -4.99
N MET A 50 -15.74 2.96 -4.24
CA MET A 50 -15.71 2.77 -2.77
C MET A 50 -15.39 1.32 -2.38
N GLU A 51 -15.85 0.33 -3.13
CA GLU A 51 -15.53 -1.08 -2.90
C GLU A 51 -14.04 -1.38 -3.11
N LEU A 52 -13.45 -0.88 -4.20
CA LEU A 52 -12.01 -1.05 -4.47
C LEU A 52 -11.15 -0.27 -3.47
N LEU A 53 -11.58 0.92 -3.06
CA LEU A 53 -10.87 1.70 -2.05
C LEU A 53 -10.80 1.00 -0.69
N ILE A 54 -11.80 0.18 -0.33
CA ILE A 54 -11.71 -0.64 0.89
C ILE A 54 -10.58 -1.67 0.78
N LYS A 55 -10.44 -2.33 -0.38
CA LYS A 55 -9.36 -3.29 -0.63
C LYS A 55 -7.99 -2.60 -0.61
N LEU A 56 -7.85 -1.51 -1.37
CA LEU A 56 -6.61 -0.73 -1.46
C LEU A 56 -6.19 -0.19 -0.09
N GLN A 57 -7.15 0.29 0.72
CA GLN A 57 -6.87 0.75 2.07
C GLN A 57 -6.29 -0.39 2.93
N GLY A 58 -6.90 -1.57 2.88
CA GLY A 58 -6.44 -2.74 3.64
C GLY A 58 -5.03 -3.19 3.23
N THR A 59 -4.76 -3.32 1.93
CA THR A 59 -3.45 -3.73 1.42
C THR A 59 -2.37 -2.68 1.71
N ALA A 60 -2.70 -1.38 1.58
CA ALA A 60 -1.80 -0.29 1.91
C ALA A 60 -1.41 -0.29 3.41
N SER A 61 -2.34 -0.55 4.32
CA SER A 61 -2.05 -0.60 5.77
C SER A 61 -1.03 -1.70 6.10
N LEU A 62 -1.04 -2.83 5.38
CA LEU A 62 -0.09 -3.94 5.59
C LEU A 62 1.35 -3.57 5.23
N VAL A 63 1.54 -2.63 4.30
CA VAL A 63 2.86 -2.18 3.79
C VAL A 63 3.26 -0.80 4.33
N ALA A 64 2.70 -0.39 5.47
CA ALA A 64 2.96 0.90 6.12
C ALA A 64 2.51 2.15 5.33
N GLY A 65 1.50 2.03 4.46
CA GLY A 65 0.91 3.09 3.64
C GLY A 65 -0.02 4.08 4.36
N LYS A 66 0.36 4.57 5.55
CA LYS A 66 -0.51 5.42 6.39
C LYS A 66 -1.02 6.69 5.71
N GLN A 67 -0.19 7.34 4.89
CA GLN A 67 -0.58 8.56 4.17
C GLN A 67 -1.66 8.28 3.13
N LEU A 68 -1.51 7.19 2.38
CA LEU A 68 -2.52 6.75 1.43
C LEU A 68 -3.82 6.38 2.15
N GLU A 69 -3.75 5.68 3.28
CA GLU A 69 -4.91 5.35 4.11
C GLU A 69 -5.69 6.62 4.53
N ALA A 70 -4.98 7.67 4.94
CA ALA A 70 -5.58 8.96 5.31
C ALA A 70 -6.27 9.63 4.10
N ASN A 71 -5.62 9.66 2.94
CA ASN A 71 -6.18 10.24 1.72
C ASN A 71 -7.40 9.44 1.23
N ILE A 72 -7.39 8.11 1.34
CA ILE A 72 -8.54 7.26 1.04
C ILE A 72 -9.72 7.61 1.95
N LYS A 73 -9.50 7.75 3.26
CA LYS A 73 -10.56 8.15 4.21
C LYS A 73 -11.14 9.52 3.85
N GLN A 74 -10.29 10.48 3.50
CA GLN A 74 -10.71 11.82 3.10
C GLN A 74 -11.55 11.78 1.81
N PHE A 75 -11.13 11.02 0.80
CA PHE A 75 -11.89 10.85 -0.43
C PHE A 75 -13.25 10.17 -0.19
N LYS A 76 -13.30 9.11 0.63
CA LYS A 76 -14.56 8.43 0.99
C LYS A 76 -15.56 9.38 1.66
N HIS A 77 -15.09 10.37 2.41
CA HIS A 77 -15.94 11.38 3.05
C HIS A 77 -16.36 12.50 2.08
N SER A 78 -15.46 12.91 1.18
CA SER A 78 -15.71 13.95 0.19
C SER A 78 -15.09 13.57 -1.15
N PRO A 79 -15.83 12.89 -2.04
CA PRO A 79 -15.32 12.51 -3.35
C PRO A 79 -15.24 13.74 -4.26
N ASN A 80 -14.03 14.14 -4.64
CA ASN A 80 -13.77 15.22 -5.58
C ASN A 80 -12.37 15.06 -6.22
N ASP A 81 -12.12 15.77 -7.31
CA ASP A 81 -10.89 15.66 -8.09
C ASP A 81 -9.63 15.97 -7.28
N VAL A 82 -9.71 16.92 -6.34
CA VAL A 82 -8.59 17.29 -5.47
C VAL A 82 -8.22 16.13 -4.55
N ASN A 83 -9.20 15.55 -3.88
CA ASN A 83 -9.01 14.40 -3.00
C ASN A 83 -8.58 13.16 -3.79
N PHE A 84 -9.09 12.98 -5.02
CA PHE A 84 -8.67 11.90 -5.91
C PHE A 84 -7.19 12.04 -6.31
N ALA A 85 -6.78 13.24 -6.73
CA ALA A 85 -5.39 13.54 -7.07
C ALA A 85 -4.45 13.34 -5.87
N GLN A 86 -4.89 13.69 -4.65
CA GLN A 86 -4.14 13.43 -3.42
C GLN A 86 -3.95 11.92 -3.17
N MET A 87 -4.99 11.10 -3.36
CA MET A 87 -4.87 9.64 -3.28
C MET A 87 -3.85 9.12 -4.30
N LYS A 88 -3.95 9.56 -5.56
CA LYS A 88 -3.04 9.16 -6.65
C LYS A 88 -1.60 9.49 -6.31
N HIS A 89 -1.35 10.70 -5.83
CA HIS A 89 -0.01 11.11 -5.43
C HIS A 89 0.53 10.23 -4.28
N SER A 90 -0.28 9.96 -3.26
CA SER A 90 0.14 9.08 -2.15
C SER A 90 0.33 7.62 -2.54
N GLN A 91 -0.43 7.11 -3.52
CA GLN A 91 -0.26 5.77 -4.08
C GLN A 91 1.11 5.65 -4.75
N MET A 92 1.45 6.62 -5.61
CA MET A 92 2.76 6.65 -6.29
C MET A 92 3.91 6.78 -5.29
N ALA A 93 3.76 7.64 -4.28
CA ALA A 93 4.79 7.80 -3.24
C ALA A 93 4.99 6.52 -2.43
N LEU A 94 3.92 5.77 -2.15
CA LEU A 94 4.01 4.48 -1.46
C LEU A 94 4.71 3.42 -2.32
N ILE A 95 4.36 3.33 -3.61
CA ILE A 95 5.04 2.43 -4.57
C ILE A 95 6.54 2.70 -4.57
N GLN A 96 6.96 3.95 -4.74
CA GLN A 96 8.38 4.34 -4.74
C GLN A 96 9.08 4.02 -3.41
N ALA A 97 8.40 4.21 -2.27
CA ALA A 97 8.93 3.87 -0.96
C ALA A 97 9.12 2.36 -0.79
N ILE A 98 8.20 1.55 -1.32
CA ILE A 98 8.30 0.09 -1.29
C ILE A 98 9.43 -0.39 -2.21
N GLU A 99 9.53 0.13 -3.44
CA GLU A 99 10.62 -0.18 -4.36
C GLU A 99 11.99 0.14 -3.74
N ALA A 100 12.13 1.32 -3.12
CA ALA A 100 13.35 1.71 -2.42
C ALA A 100 13.67 0.78 -1.24
N TYR A 101 12.66 0.34 -0.50
CA TYR A 101 12.83 -0.64 0.59
C TYR A 101 13.31 -2.00 0.07
N LEU A 102 12.68 -2.53 -0.99
CA LEU A 102 13.06 -3.81 -1.59
C LEU A 102 14.50 -3.79 -2.09
N LEU A 103 14.92 -2.71 -2.78
CA LEU A 103 16.29 -2.53 -3.27
C LEU A 103 17.32 -2.55 -2.13
N GLN A 104 17.00 -2.01 -0.96
CA GLN A 104 17.88 -2.01 0.22
C GLN A 104 18.01 -3.39 0.87
N GLN A 105 17.04 -4.30 0.70
CA GLN A 105 17.10 -5.66 1.25
C GLN A 105 17.88 -6.64 0.35
N THR A 106 18.11 -6.27 -0.92
CA THR A 106 18.88 -7.06 -1.89
C THR A 106 20.39 -6.75 -1.92
N GLN A 107 20.86 -5.80 -1.10
CA GLN A 107 22.28 -5.43 -0.95
C GLN A 107 22.89 -6.01 0.32
#